data_AF-A0A7W1K939-F1
#
_entry.id   AF-A0A7W1K939-F1
#
_cell.length_a   1.000
_cell.length_b   1.000
_cell.length_c   1.000
_cell.angle_alpha   90.00
_cell.angle_beta   90.00
_cell.angle_gamma   90.00
#
_symmetry.space_group_name_H-M   'P 1'
#
loop_
_entity.id
_entity.type
_entity.pdbx_description
1 polymer ?
#
loop_
_entity_poly.entity_id
_entity_poly.type
_entity_poly.pdbx_seq_one_letter_code
_entity_poly.pdbx_strand_id
1 'polypeptide(L)'
;ERLRDGLRERGRAVSAATVVLIALLAAWTAWQPLRSDALAQRSLDTLRSGNVERARSEAQSAHDRNPLALDPLFKLAKVEEQASREIQARAALQRAVRLQPANPESWLALASFELRGANPQAAVTSSRRAVYLDPRSSRPLGVFLDARKQIAAGSASTK
;
A
#
# COMPACT_ATOMS: atom_id res chain seq x y z
N GLU A 1 -33.27 6.21 51.51
CA GLU A 1 -33.43 6.23 50.04
C GLU A 1 -32.34 7.03 49.30
N ARG A 2 -31.96 8.23 49.75
CA ARG A 2 -30.93 9.09 49.08
C ARG A 2 -29.57 8.43 48.76
N LEU A 3 -29.13 7.43 49.51
CA LEU A 3 -27.86 6.72 49.25
C LEU A 3 -27.93 5.77 48.04
N ARG A 4 -29.13 5.27 47.67
CA ARG A 4 -29.32 4.39 46.50
C ARG A 4 -29.36 5.18 45.19
N ASP A 5 -29.78 6.44 45.23
CA ASP A 5 -29.85 7.30 44.03
C ASP A 5 -28.47 7.77 43.58
N GLY A 6 -27.58 8.14 44.49
CA GLY A 6 -26.21 8.53 44.15
C GLY A 6 -25.38 7.42 43.51
N LEU A 7 -25.64 6.14 43.84
CA LEU A 7 -24.98 5.00 43.21
C LEU A 7 -25.50 4.73 41.78
N ARG A 8 -26.80 4.97 41.54
CA ARG A 8 -27.41 4.86 40.21
C ARG A 8 -26.96 5.96 39.26
N GLU A 9 -26.79 7.19 39.75
CA GLU A 9 -26.23 8.29 38.94
C GLU A 9 -24.75 8.08 38.62
N ARG A 10 -23.95 7.60 39.57
CA ARG A 10 -22.55 7.22 39.31
C ARG A 10 -22.44 6.07 38.30
N GLY A 11 -23.31 5.06 38.37
CA GLY A 11 -23.36 3.98 37.38
C GLY A 11 -23.76 4.44 35.97
N ARG A 12 -24.69 5.40 35.88
CA ARG A 12 -25.09 6.05 34.60
C ARG A 12 -23.97 6.92 34.03
N ALA A 13 -23.24 7.65 34.89
CA ALA A 13 -22.09 8.43 34.46
C ALA A 13 -20.94 7.55 33.93
N VAL A 14 -20.66 6.42 34.58
CA VAL A 14 -19.64 5.46 34.14
C VAL A 14 -20.04 4.78 32.82
N SER A 15 -21.31 4.42 32.65
CA SER A 15 -21.81 3.86 31.38
C SER A 15 -21.83 4.88 30.24
N ALA A 16 -22.19 6.14 30.51
CA ALA A 16 -22.08 7.21 29.51
C ALA A 16 -20.62 7.48 29.11
N ALA A 17 -19.69 7.52 30.08
CA ALA A 17 -18.27 7.74 29.80
C ALA A 17 -17.65 6.61 28.96
N THR A 18 -18.05 5.36 29.21
CA THR A 18 -17.57 4.21 28.42
C THR A 18 -18.10 4.23 26.99
N VAL A 19 -19.37 4.57 26.77
CA VAL A 19 -19.93 4.75 25.41
C VAL A 19 -19.20 5.87 24.65
N VAL A 20 -18.91 6.99 25.31
CA VAL A 20 -18.15 8.10 24.71
C VAL A 20 -16.73 7.65 24.35
N LEU A 21 -16.03 6.92 25.23
CA LEU A 21 -14.70 6.38 24.94
C LEU A 21 -14.71 5.41 23.76
N ILE A 22 -15.69 4.52 23.67
CA ILE A 22 -15.86 3.60 22.54
C ILE A 22 -16.14 4.39 21.25
N ALA A 23 -17.00 5.40 21.30
CA ALA A 23 -17.30 6.25 20.15
C ALA A 23 -16.07 7.05 19.68
N LEU A 24 -15.25 7.55 20.61
CA LEU A 24 -13.99 8.24 20.31
C LEU A 24 -12.95 7.29 19.71
N LEU A 25 -12.84 6.06 20.21
CA LEU A 25 -11.99 5.02 19.64
C LEU A 25 -12.47 4.60 18.24
N ALA A 26 -13.77 4.42 18.05
CA ALA A 26 -14.37 4.13 16.75
C ALA A 26 -14.13 5.28 15.75
N ALA A 27 -14.34 6.52 16.18
CA ALA A 27 -14.04 7.70 15.37
C ALA A 27 -12.54 7.80 15.05
N TRP A 28 -11.66 7.51 16.00
CA TRP A 28 -10.20 7.52 15.80
C TRP A 28 -9.76 6.45 14.80
N THR A 29 -10.24 5.21 14.95
CA THR A 29 -9.95 4.08 14.06
C THR A 29 -10.53 4.26 12.66
N ALA A 30 -11.69 4.90 12.53
CA ALA A 30 -12.30 5.22 11.24
C ALA A 30 -11.63 6.43 10.56
N TRP A 31 -11.09 7.39 11.33
CA TRP A 31 -10.52 8.62 10.76
C TRP A 31 -9.06 8.45 10.28
N GLN A 32 -8.28 7.55 10.89
CA GLN A 32 -6.89 7.28 10.48
C GLN A 32 -6.73 6.79 9.02
N PRO A 33 -7.53 5.82 8.53
CA PRO A 33 -7.45 5.31 7.15
C PRO A 33 -7.76 6.40 6.12
N LEU A 34 -8.88 7.10 6.28
CA LEU A 34 -9.32 8.18 5.37
C LEU A 34 -8.28 9.29 5.24
N ARG A 35 -7.57 9.62 6.33
CA ARG A 35 -6.54 10.66 6.31
C ARG A 35 -5.22 10.18 5.69
N SER A 36 -4.89 8.90 5.81
CA SER A 36 -3.76 8.29 5.10
C SER A 36 -4.01 8.31 3.59
N ASP A 37 -5.20 7.90 3.15
CA ASP A 37 -5.58 7.87 1.73
C ASP A 37 -5.48 9.26 1.09
N ALA A 38 -5.92 10.30 1.80
CA ALA A 38 -5.82 11.68 1.33
C ALA A 38 -4.38 12.17 1.17
N LEU A 39 -3.48 11.86 2.12
CA LEU A 39 -2.05 12.20 2.01
C LEU A 39 -1.37 11.43 0.88
N ALA A 40 -1.73 10.16 0.75
CA ALA A 40 -1.25 9.31 -0.31
C ALA A 40 -1.69 9.89 -1.68
N GLN A 41 -2.95 10.32 -1.86
CA GLN A 41 -3.35 10.94 -3.13
C GLN A 41 -2.62 12.27 -3.39
N ARG A 42 -2.48 13.12 -2.37
CA ARG A 42 -1.75 14.39 -2.47
C ARG A 42 -0.31 14.21 -2.93
N SER A 43 0.37 13.13 -2.52
CA SER A 43 1.74 12.89 -2.97
C SER A 43 1.85 12.80 -4.48
N LEU A 44 0.86 12.20 -5.15
CA LEU A 44 0.85 12.11 -6.62
C LEU A 44 0.56 13.46 -7.27
N ASP A 45 -0.29 14.29 -6.67
CA ASP A 45 -0.54 15.65 -7.16
C ASP A 45 0.72 16.52 -7.04
N THR A 46 1.37 16.49 -5.87
CA THR A 46 2.64 17.16 -5.60
C THR A 46 3.74 16.71 -6.56
N LEU A 47 3.78 15.41 -6.87
CA LEU A 47 4.71 14.82 -7.83
C LEU A 47 4.47 15.37 -9.25
N ARG A 48 3.21 15.53 -9.68
CA ARG A 48 2.89 16.18 -10.96
C ARG A 48 3.33 17.64 -11.00
N SER A 49 3.38 18.32 -9.84
CA SER A 49 3.94 19.67 -9.72
C SER A 49 5.48 19.71 -9.69
N GLY A 50 6.16 18.57 -9.89
CA GLY A 50 7.63 18.46 -9.94
C GLY A 50 8.32 18.39 -8.58
N ASN A 51 7.57 18.41 -7.47
CA ASN A 51 8.13 18.46 -6.12
C ASN A 51 8.33 17.05 -5.54
N VAL A 52 9.33 16.33 -6.06
CA VAL A 52 9.62 14.93 -5.72
C VAL A 52 9.82 14.70 -4.21
N GLU A 53 10.62 15.52 -3.53
CA GLU A 53 10.92 15.32 -2.10
C GLU A 53 9.68 15.49 -1.23
N ARG A 54 8.84 16.47 -1.55
CA ARG A 54 7.60 16.70 -0.82
C ARG A 54 6.62 15.56 -1.07
N ALA A 55 6.49 15.09 -2.31
CA ALA A 55 5.67 13.92 -2.63
C ALA A 55 6.14 12.68 -1.85
N ARG A 56 7.45 12.46 -1.79
CA ARG A 56 8.03 11.35 -1.01
C ARG A 56 7.66 11.45 0.47
N SER A 57 7.84 12.64 1.07
CA SER A 57 7.48 12.90 2.48
C SER A 57 5.99 12.70 2.75
N GLU A 58 5.12 13.12 1.83
CA GLU A 58 3.66 12.92 1.93
C GLU A 58 3.28 11.44 1.86
N ALA A 59 3.89 10.66 0.95
CA ALA A 59 3.68 9.22 0.86
C ALA A 59 4.19 8.47 2.11
N GLN A 60 5.36 8.85 2.63
CA GLN A 60 5.89 8.29 3.88
C GLN A 60 4.99 8.62 5.07
N SER A 61 4.55 9.87 5.19
CA SER A 61 3.62 10.30 6.24
C SER A 61 2.28 9.56 6.15
N ALA A 62 1.81 9.24 4.95
CA ALA A 62 0.62 8.42 4.75
C ALA A 62 0.84 7.00 5.28
N HIS A 63 2.00 6.38 5.01
CA HIS A 63 2.37 5.07 5.55
C HIS A 63 2.47 5.09 7.07
N ASP A 64 3.10 6.12 7.66
CA ASP A 64 3.26 6.20 9.12
C ASP A 64 1.90 6.32 9.83
N ARG A 65 0.90 6.93 9.17
CA ARG A 65 -0.48 7.02 9.69
C ARG A 65 -1.28 5.73 9.53
N ASN A 66 -0.98 4.94 8.51
CA ASN A 66 -1.60 3.63 8.29
C ASN A 66 -0.52 2.60 7.85
N PRO A 67 0.24 2.04 8.80
CA PRO A 67 1.37 1.17 8.49
C PRO A 67 0.99 -0.16 7.84
N LEU A 68 -0.29 -0.54 7.89
CA LEU A 68 -0.81 -1.79 7.33
C LEU A 68 -1.36 -1.62 5.91
N ALA A 69 -1.55 -0.38 5.44
CA ALA A 69 -2.01 -0.11 4.09
C ALA A 69 -0.87 -0.26 3.07
N LEU A 70 -1.20 -0.90 1.93
CA LEU A 70 -0.29 -1.02 0.80
C LEU A 70 -0.23 0.24 -0.05
N ASP A 71 -1.33 0.99 -0.14
CA ASP A 71 -1.47 2.14 -1.03
C ASP A 71 -0.38 3.21 -0.83
N PRO A 72 -0.02 3.63 0.40
CA PRO A 72 1.11 4.53 0.62
C PRO A 72 2.45 3.99 0.09
N LEU A 73 2.70 2.69 0.20
CA LEU A 73 3.93 2.06 -0.31
C LEU A 73 3.94 2.01 -1.84
N PHE A 74 2.79 1.77 -2.48
CA PHE A 74 2.66 1.83 -3.93
C PHE A 74 2.88 3.24 -4.46
N LYS A 75 2.35 4.26 -3.78
CA LYS A 75 2.54 5.65 -4.17
C LYS A 75 3.98 6.12 -3.91
N LEU A 76 4.59 5.70 -2.80
CA LEU A 76 6.02 5.92 -2.56
C LEU A 76 6.85 5.31 -3.70
N ALA A 77 6.57 4.06 -4.09
CA ALA A 77 7.27 3.43 -5.20
C ALA A 77 7.13 4.22 -6.51
N LYS A 78 5.93 4.73 -6.81
CA LYS A 78 5.68 5.55 -7.99
C LYS A 78 6.41 6.91 -7.95
N VAL A 79 6.47 7.55 -6.78
CA VAL A 79 7.25 8.78 -6.57
C VAL A 79 8.72 8.53 -6.86
N GLU A 80 9.28 7.46 -6.32
CA GLU A 80 10.68 7.10 -6.52
C GLU A 80 10.96 6.68 -7.98
N GLU A 81 10.03 5.96 -8.63
CA GLU A 81 10.13 5.59 -10.05
C GLU A 81 10.20 6.84 -10.95
N GLN A 82 9.34 7.84 -10.72
CA GLN A 82 9.39 9.11 -11.47
C GLN A 82 10.62 9.96 -11.16
N ALA A 83 11.27 9.72 -10.02
CA ALA A 83 12.53 10.34 -9.65
C ALA A 83 13.77 9.58 -10.17
N SER A 84 13.59 8.54 -11.00
CA SER A 84 14.65 7.63 -11.44
C SER A 84 15.42 6.95 -10.29
N ARG A 85 14.76 6.78 -9.15
CA ARG A 85 15.28 6.18 -7.90
C ARG A 85 14.85 4.73 -7.80
N GLU A 86 15.32 3.91 -8.74
CA GLU A 86 14.86 2.53 -8.93
C GLU A 86 15.05 1.64 -7.68
N ILE A 87 16.15 1.82 -6.95
CA ILE A 87 16.45 1.05 -5.74
C ILE A 87 15.40 1.33 -4.66
N GLN A 88 15.05 2.60 -4.46
CA GLN A 88 14.08 3.04 -3.47
C GLN A 88 12.66 2.60 -3.87
N ALA A 89 12.32 2.72 -5.16
CA ALA A 89 11.05 2.24 -5.69
C ALA A 89 10.86 0.74 -5.44
N ARG A 90 11.89 -0.06 -5.76
CA ARG A 90 11.88 -1.51 -5.52
C ARG A 90 11.76 -1.83 -4.03
N ALA A 91 12.50 -1.13 -3.17
CA ALA A 91 12.46 -1.34 -1.72
C ALA A 91 11.06 -1.10 -1.13
N ALA A 92 10.34 -0.07 -1.61
CA ALA A 92 8.97 0.20 -1.20
C ALA A 92 8.01 -0.93 -1.59
N LEU A 93 8.12 -1.44 -2.83
CA LEU A 93 7.31 -2.57 -3.30
C LEU A 93 7.63 -3.89 -2.58
N GLN A 94 8.91 -4.16 -2.31
CA GLN A 94 9.30 -5.31 -1.50
C GLN A 94 8.77 -5.20 -0.06
N ARG A 95 8.69 -3.99 0.49
CA ARG A 95 8.03 -3.77 1.79
C ARG A 95 6.54 -4.07 1.72
N ALA A 96 5.86 -3.70 0.64
CA ALA A 96 4.45 -4.04 0.41
C ALA A 96 4.24 -5.56 0.35
N VAL A 97 5.13 -6.29 -0.34
CA VAL A 97 5.12 -7.76 -0.38
C VAL A 97 5.34 -8.37 1.00
N ARG A 98 6.31 -7.87 1.78
CA ARG A 98 6.55 -8.36 3.15
C ARG A 98 5.37 -8.08 4.07
N LEU A 99 4.70 -6.94 3.90
CA LEU A 99 3.56 -6.53 4.71
C LEU A 99 2.32 -7.39 4.44
N GLN A 100 2.06 -7.73 3.18
CA GLN A 100 0.94 -8.59 2.79
C GLN A 100 1.39 -9.65 1.75
N PRO A 101 2.05 -10.73 2.20
CA PRO A 101 2.59 -11.75 1.29
C PRO A 101 1.52 -12.63 0.64
N ALA A 102 0.31 -12.66 1.21
CA ALA A 102 -0.85 -13.37 0.68
C ALA A 102 -1.77 -12.48 -0.18
N ASN A 103 -1.43 -11.19 -0.35
CA ASN A 103 -2.18 -10.29 -1.22
C ASN A 103 -1.60 -10.34 -2.64
N PRO A 104 -2.37 -10.73 -3.68
CA PRO A 104 -1.86 -10.79 -5.05
C PRO A 104 -1.42 -9.42 -5.60
N GLU A 105 -2.01 -8.32 -5.11
CA GLU A 105 -1.72 -6.96 -5.61
C GLU A 105 -0.30 -6.50 -5.24
N SER A 106 0.23 -6.91 -4.07
CA SER A 106 1.60 -6.56 -3.66
C SER A 106 2.64 -7.16 -4.60
N TRP A 107 2.44 -8.43 -4.99
CA TRP A 107 3.26 -9.13 -5.96
C TRP A 107 3.08 -8.59 -7.38
N LEU A 108 1.85 -8.24 -7.78
CA LEU A 108 1.57 -7.65 -9.08
C LEU A 108 2.25 -6.29 -9.26
N ALA A 109 2.20 -5.43 -8.23
CA ALA A 109 2.87 -4.14 -8.26
C ALA A 109 4.39 -4.29 -8.43
N LEU A 110 5.02 -5.20 -7.68
CA LEU A 110 6.43 -5.54 -7.83
C LEU A 110 6.76 -6.10 -9.21
N ALA A 111 5.97 -7.05 -9.72
CA ALA A 111 6.18 -7.64 -11.04
C ALA A 111 6.08 -6.61 -12.16
N SER A 112 5.11 -5.69 -12.05
CA SER A 112 4.88 -4.64 -13.05
C SER A 112 6.04 -3.64 -13.06
N PHE A 113 6.57 -3.29 -11.89
CA PHE A 113 7.77 -2.45 -11.77
C PHE A 113 9.00 -3.14 -12.37
N GLU A 114 9.22 -4.42 -12.04
CA GLU A 114 10.34 -5.20 -12.58
C GLU A 114 10.27 -5.34 -14.10
N LEU A 115 9.08 -5.48 -14.66
CA LEU A 115 8.87 -5.54 -16.11
C LEU A 115 9.20 -4.20 -16.79
N ARG A 116 8.82 -3.06 -16.18
CA ARG A 116 9.15 -1.72 -16.70
C ARG A 116 10.63 -1.40 -16.59
N GLY A 117 11.27 -1.80 -15.50
CA GLY A 117 12.71 -1.65 -15.27
C GLY A 117 13.59 -2.66 -16.00
N ALA A 118 13.12 -3.23 -17.11
CA ALA A 118 13.85 -4.19 -17.96
C ALA A 118 14.46 -5.41 -17.21
N ASN A 119 13.79 -5.86 -16.13
CA ASN A 119 14.17 -7.05 -15.36
C ASN A 119 13.13 -8.17 -15.54
N PRO A 120 12.92 -8.70 -16.76
CA PRO A 120 11.80 -9.60 -17.03
C PRO A 120 11.91 -10.95 -16.30
N GLN A 121 13.11 -11.42 -15.93
CA GLN A 121 13.30 -12.63 -15.13
C GLN A 121 12.71 -12.47 -13.71
N ALA A 122 12.93 -11.31 -13.09
CA ALA A 122 12.35 -11.00 -11.79
C ALA A 122 10.83 -10.85 -11.91
N ALA A 123 10.36 -10.15 -12.95
CA ALA A 123 8.94 -9.98 -13.22
C ALA A 123 8.19 -11.32 -13.39
N VAL A 124 8.79 -12.31 -14.06
CA VAL A 124 8.25 -13.68 -14.16
C VAL A 124 8.08 -14.33 -12.79
N THR A 125 9.02 -14.13 -11.88
CA THR A 125 8.98 -14.72 -10.53
C THR A 125 7.88 -14.08 -9.69
N SER A 126 7.83 -12.75 -9.65
CA SER A 126 6.84 -11.98 -8.90
C SER A 126 5.42 -12.19 -9.45
N SER A 127 5.23 -12.13 -10.77
CA SER A 127 3.91 -12.34 -11.40
C SER A 127 3.39 -13.76 -11.21
N ARG A 128 4.25 -14.79 -11.23
CA ARG A 128 3.85 -16.16 -10.93
C ARG A 128 3.27 -16.30 -9.53
N ARG A 129 3.84 -15.58 -8.54
CA ARG A 129 3.30 -15.56 -7.18
C ARG A 129 1.93 -14.89 -7.12
N ALA A 130 1.74 -13.79 -7.84
CA ALA A 130 0.45 -13.13 -7.97
C ALA A 130 -0.61 -14.02 -8.65
N VAL A 131 -0.28 -14.71 -9.76
CA VAL A 131 -1.17 -15.67 -10.43
C VAL A 131 -1.56 -16.83 -9.50
N TYR A 132 -0.61 -17.32 -8.71
CA TYR A 132 -0.89 -18.40 -7.75
C TYR A 132 -1.92 -17.97 -6.69
N LEU A 133 -1.82 -16.73 -6.20
CA LEU A 133 -2.70 -16.19 -5.18
C LEU A 133 -4.09 -15.79 -5.73
N ASP A 134 -4.15 -15.36 -6.99
CA ASP A 134 -5.40 -15.05 -7.69
C ASP A 134 -5.38 -15.58 -9.13
N PRO A 135 -5.74 -16.86 -9.33
CA PRO A 135 -5.72 -17.48 -10.65
C PRO A 135 -6.78 -16.95 -11.62
N ARG A 136 -7.80 -16.23 -11.11
CA ARG A 136 -8.91 -15.71 -11.93
C ARG A 136 -8.60 -14.34 -12.50
N SER A 137 -7.58 -13.65 -11.97
CA SER A 137 -7.17 -12.35 -12.46
C SER A 137 -6.27 -12.45 -13.68
N SER A 138 -6.64 -11.73 -14.74
CA SER A 138 -5.86 -11.63 -15.98
C SER A 138 -4.66 -10.68 -15.86
N ARG A 139 -4.65 -9.75 -14.89
CA ARG A 139 -3.60 -8.73 -14.78
C ARG A 139 -2.21 -9.35 -14.51
N PRO A 140 -2.03 -10.22 -13.50
CA PRO A 140 -0.73 -10.88 -13.29
C PRO A 140 -0.32 -11.79 -14.43
N LEU A 141 -1.29 -12.44 -15.09
CA LEU A 141 -1.03 -13.28 -16.24
C LEU A 141 -0.48 -12.45 -17.42
N GLY A 142 -1.04 -11.26 -17.67
CA GLY A 142 -0.52 -10.33 -18.68
C GLY A 142 0.96 -9.99 -18.46
N VAL A 143 1.31 -9.56 -17.24
CA VAL A 143 2.70 -9.24 -16.86
C VAL A 143 3.61 -10.47 -17.03
N PHE A 144 3.15 -11.66 -16.63
CA PHE A 144 3.90 -12.90 -16.79
C PHE A 144 4.19 -13.21 -18.26
N LEU A 145 3.18 -13.11 -19.13
CA LEU A 145 3.32 -13.39 -20.56
C LEU A 145 4.25 -12.38 -21.23
N ASP A 146 4.10 -11.09 -20.91
CA ASP A 146 4.93 -10.04 -21.50
C ASP A 146 6.38 -10.15 -21.05
N ALA A 147 6.62 -10.48 -19.78
CA ALA A 147 7.96 -10.76 -19.28
C ALA A 147 8.61 -11.96 -20.02
N ARG A 148 7.86 -13.04 -20.25
CA ARG A 148 8.36 -14.19 -21.03
C ARG A 148 8.68 -13.84 -22.48
N LYS A 149 7.87 -13.00 -23.13
CA LYS A 149 8.14 -12.52 -24.49
C LYS A 149 9.45 -11.73 -24.54
N GLN A 150 9.69 -10.83 -23.58
CA GLN A 150 10.96 -10.07 -23.52
C GLN A 150 12.19 -10.98 -23.35
N ILE A 151 12.09 -12.01 -22.51
CA ILE A 151 13.18 -13.00 -22.34
C ILE A 151 13.47 -13.74 -23.65
N ALA A 152 12.42 -14.20 -24.34
CA ALA A 152 12.57 -14.89 -25.62
C ALA A 152 13.20 -13.99 -26.69
N ALA A 153 12.74 -12.74 -26.81
CA ALA A 153 13.28 -11.77 -27.75
C ALA A 153 14.77 -11.46 -27.48
N GLY A 154 15.16 -11.27 -26.20
CA GLY A 154 16.56 -11.05 -25.83
C GLY A 154 17.46 -12.24 -26.19
N SER A 155 16.97 -13.47 -26.00
CA SER A 155 17.72 -14.68 -26.36
C SER A 155 17.91 -14.86 -27.86
N ALA A 156 16.97 -14.36 -28.67
CA ALA A 156 17.05 -14.43 -30.13
C ALA A 156 18.04 -13.39 -30.71
N SER A 157 18.21 -12.23 -30.06
CA SER A 157 19.16 -11.19 -30.49
C SER A 157 20.63 -11.49 -30.19
N THR A 158 20.92 -12.53 -29.39
CA THR A 158 22.28 -12.89 -28.98
C THR A 158 22.87 -14.01 -29.86
N LYS A 159 22.09 -14.56 -30.80
CA LYS A 159 22.53 -15.54 -31.81
C LYS A 159 22.73 -14.86 -33.15
#